data_AF-A0A067EJ71-F1
#
_entry.id   AF-A0A067EJ71-F1
#
_cell.length_a   1.000
_cell.length_b   1.000
_cell.length_c   1.000
_cell.angle_alpha   90.00
_cell.angle_beta   90.00
_cell.angle_gamma   90.00
#
_symmetry.space_group_name_H-M   'P 1'
#
loop_
_entity.id
_entity.type
_entity.pdbx_description
1 polymer ?
#
loop_
_entity_poly.entity_id
_entity_poly.type
_entity_poly.pdbx_seq_one_letter_code
_entity_poly.pdbx_strand_id
1 'polypeptide(L)'
;MAHVIQLPCNGDGMCMRCKETPVEEEQLCCKTCATPWHVACLVRPPESLASTLLWECPDCTGDAAVAEDAGQAAGGAGGIVAEIMAIEADVSLTESEKARRRQELLSGKAGSDGRGGDHDGTKDKKGKHKVAGDGDENELSDIFGGSLNCSFCMQLPERPVTTPCGHNFCLKCFQKWIGLGKKTCAKCRCIIPSKMAGQPRINSTLVAAIRMAKRSNTTVPGGPSKIYHFVHNQDRPDKAYTTERAKRKGKANAASGKIFVTLPPDHFGPILAENDPERNQGVLVGESWEGRLECRQWGVHYPPVAGIAGQSKCGAQSVVLSGGYEDDEDHGEWFLYTGR
;
A
#
# COMPACT_ATOMS: atom_id res chain seq x y z
N MET A 1 -38.22 -3.88 -23.22
CA MET A 1 -37.72 -5.17 -22.69
C MET A 1 -36.89 -4.84 -21.47
N ALA A 2 -37.13 -5.48 -20.32
CA ALA A 2 -36.42 -5.19 -19.08
C ALA A 2 -34.91 -5.45 -19.26
N HIS A 3 -34.07 -4.42 -19.07
CA HIS A 3 -32.63 -4.57 -19.13
C HIS A 3 -32.15 -5.31 -17.87
N VAL A 4 -31.65 -6.53 -18.08
CA VAL A 4 -31.18 -7.40 -17.00
C VAL A 4 -29.75 -7.02 -16.65
N ILE A 5 -29.55 -6.46 -15.45
CA ILE A 5 -28.24 -6.08 -14.93
C ILE A 5 -27.46 -7.37 -14.64
N GLN A 6 -26.27 -7.49 -15.20
CA GLN A 6 -25.35 -8.59 -14.95
C GLN A 6 -24.29 -8.11 -13.96
N LEU A 7 -24.10 -8.84 -12.86
CA LEU A 7 -23.12 -8.49 -11.82
C LEU A 7 -22.19 -9.69 -11.54
N PRO A 8 -20.90 -9.43 -11.24
CA PRO A 8 -19.94 -10.48 -10.88
C PRO A 8 -20.20 -11.06 -9.49
N CYS A 9 -19.41 -12.07 -9.10
CA CYS A 9 -19.28 -12.50 -7.71
C CYS A 9 -18.34 -11.52 -6.96
N ASN A 10 -18.60 -11.32 -5.67
CA ASN A 10 -17.78 -10.47 -4.81
C ASN A 10 -16.50 -11.22 -4.33
N GLY A 11 -15.70 -10.56 -3.48
CA GLY A 11 -14.46 -11.14 -2.94
C GLY A 11 -14.66 -12.39 -2.05
N ASP A 12 -15.88 -12.63 -1.58
CA ASP A 12 -16.25 -13.80 -0.78
C ASP A 12 -16.83 -14.93 -1.65
N GLY A 13 -16.76 -14.81 -2.98
CA GLY A 13 -17.31 -15.78 -3.93
C GLY A 13 -18.83 -15.71 -4.10
N MET A 14 -19.52 -14.79 -3.41
CA MET A 14 -20.97 -14.65 -3.46
C MET A 14 -21.43 -13.88 -4.70
N CYS A 15 -22.41 -14.41 -5.42
CA CYS A 15 -23.00 -13.75 -6.58
C CYS A 15 -23.69 -12.44 -6.17
N MET A 16 -23.29 -11.31 -6.75
CA MET A 16 -23.87 -10.02 -6.36
C MET A 16 -25.33 -9.84 -6.80
N ARG A 17 -25.82 -10.70 -7.70
CA ARG A 17 -27.20 -10.71 -8.22
C ARG A 17 -28.17 -11.55 -7.38
N CYS A 18 -27.88 -12.84 -7.15
CA CYS A 18 -28.75 -13.73 -6.37
C CYS A 18 -28.38 -13.81 -4.88
N LYS A 19 -27.22 -13.28 -4.48
CA LYS A 19 -26.67 -13.36 -3.11
C LYS A 19 -26.34 -14.77 -2.62
N GLU A 20 -26.31 -15.75 -3.53
CA GLU A 20 -25.86 -17.11 -3.24
C GLU A 20 -24.39 -17.28 -3.61
N THR A 21 -23.71 -18.19 -2.93
CA THR A 21 -22.33 -18.58 -3.23
C THR A 21 -22.37 -19.76 -4.21
N PRO A 22 -22.19 -19.55 -5.53
CA PRO A 22 -22.18 -20.64 -6.50
C PRO A 22 -21.07 -21.65 -6.19
N VAL A 23 -21.35 -22.93 -6.43
CA VAL A 23 -20.32 -23.97 -6.40
C VAL A 23 -19.30 -23.73 -7.51
N GLU A 24 -18.08 -24.27 -7.38
CA GLU A 24 -16.97 -23.99 -8.31
C GLU A 24 -17.31 -24.29 -9.78
N GLU A 25 -18.15 -25.31 -10.02
CA GLU A 25 -18.62 -25.71 -11.36
C GLU A 25 -19.65 -24.74 -11.97
N GLU A 26 -20.26 -23.89 -11.15
CA GLU A 26 -21.24 -22.86 -11.54
C GLU A 26 -20.61 -21.46 -11.67
N GLN A 27 -19.28 -21.38 -11.50
CA GLN A 27 -18.50 -20.15 -11.63
C GLN A 27 -17.78 -20.07 -12.99
N LEU A 28 -17.86 -18.89 -13.60
CA LEU A 28 -17.20 -18.57 -14.86
C LEU A 28 -16.28 -17.35 -14.69
N CYS A 29 -15.00 -17.52 -14.95
CA CYS A 29 -14.03 -16.44 -14.87
C CYS A 29 -13.83 -15.76 -16.23
N CYS A 30 -13.83 -14.43 -16.25
CA CYS A 30 -13.51 -13.68 -17.45
C CYS A 30 -12.02 -13.83 -17.83
N LYS A 31 -11.71 -14.13 -19.09
CA LYS A 31 -10.31 -14.25 -19.53
C LYS A 31 -9.48 -12.96 -19.42
N THR A 32 -10.13 -11.80 -19.44
CA THR A 32 -9.46 -10.48 -19.47
C THR A 32 -9.22 -9.91 -18.08
N CYS A 33 -10.20 -10.01 -17.18
CA CYS A 33 -10.12 -9.44 -15.83
C CYS A 33 -10.09 -10.50 -14.71
N ALA A 34 -10.17 -11.79 -15.05
CA ALA A 34 -10.23 -12.92 -14.11
C ALA A 34 -11.35 -12.81 -13.06
N THR A 35 -12.32 -11.92 -13.25
CA THR A 35 -13.42 -11.75 -12.29
C THR A 35 -14.38 -12.94 -12.41
N PRO A 36 -14.77 -13.58 -11.30
CA PRO A 36 -15.71 -14.70 -11.29
C PRO A 36 -17.16 -14.22 -11.46
N TRP A 37 -17.95 -15.00 -12.19
CA TRP A 37 -19.37 -14.74 -12.46
C TRP A 37 -20.17 -16.01 -12.23
N HIS A 38 -21.39 -15.84 -11.73
CA HIS A 38 -22.31 -16.96 -11.57
C HIS A 38 -22.99 -17.27 -12.92
N VAL A 39 -22.75 -18.45 -13.49
CA VAL A 39 -23.21 -18.85 -14.82
C VAL A 39 -24.73 -18.74 -14.97
N ALA A 40 -25.50 -19.20 -13.97
CA ALA A 40 -26.96 -19.15 -13.97
C ALA A 40 -27.51 -17.71 -13.96
N CYS A 41 -26.71 -16.73 -13.55
CA CYS A 41 -27.07 -15.32 -13.48
C CYS A 41 -26.66 -14.52 -14.72
N LEU A 42 -26.00 -15.14 -15.70
CA LEU A 42 -25.63 -14.51 -16.96
C LEU A 42 -26.82 -14.48 -17.93
N VAL A 43 -26.94 -13.39 -18.67
CA VAL A 43 -27.97 -13.25 -19.71
C VAL A 43 -27.64 -14.11 -20.94
N ARG A 44 -26.34 -14.33 -21.20
CA ARG A 44 -25.84 -15.15 -22.30
C ARG A 44 -24.67 -16.01 -21.79
N PRO A 45 -24.94 -17.17 -21.17
CA PRO A 45 -23.88 -18.11 -20.80
C PRO A 45 -23.23 -18.70 -22.07
N PRO A 46 -21.94 -19.08 -22.02
CA PRO A 46 -21.27 -19.73 -23.13
C PRO A 46 -21.90 -21.10 -23.41
N GLU A 47 -22.20 -21.39 -24.67
CA GLU A 47 -22.91 -22.60 -25.09
C GLU A 47 -21.99 -23.83 -25.24
N SER A 48 -20.66 -23.66 -25.09
CA SER A 48 -19.68 -24.74 -25.20
C SER A 48 -18.51 -24.61 -24.22
N LEU A 49 -17.86 -25.74 -23.91
CA LEU A 49 -16.63 -25.77 -23.10
C LEU A 49 -15.50 -24.94 -23.73
N ALA A 50 -15.41 -24.89 -25.05
CA ALA A 50 -14.42 -24.05 -25.75
C ALA A 50 -14.73 -22.55 -25.59
N SER A 51 -16.02 -22.18 -25.59
CA SER A 51 -16.46 -20.80 -25.39
C SER A 51 -16.26 -20.32 -23.95
N THR A 52 -16.22 -21.23 -22.98
CA THR A 52 -15.94 -20.96 -21.56
C THR A 52 -14.52 -20.43 -21.37
N LEU A 53 -13.53 -21.03 -22.04
CA LEU A 53 -12.12 -20.60 -21.95
C LEU A 53 -11.84 -19.23 -22.58
N LEU A 54 -12.66 -18.82 -23.54
CA LEU A 54 -12.51 -17.57 -24.29
C LEU A 54 -13.51 -16.48 -23.87
N TRP A 55 -14.30 -16.74 -22.83
CA TRP A 55 -15.38 -15.87 -22.40
C TRP A 55 -14.86 -14.54 -21.81
N GLU A 56 -15.49 -13.45 -22.24
CA GLU A 56 -15.24 -12.10 -21.74
C GLU A 56 -16.50 -11.54 -21.09
N CYS A 57 -16.36 -10.91 -19.91
CA CYS A 57 -17.50 -10.37 -19.20
C CYS A 57 -18.08 -9.12 -19.89
N PRO A 58 -19.35 -8.77 -19.62
CA PRO A 58 -19.99 -7.55 -20.15
C PRO A 58 -19.20 -6.26 -19.88
N ASP A 59 -18.45 -6.22 -18.76
CA ASP A 59 -17.59 -5.08 -18.41
C ASP A 59 -16.31 -4.99 -19.28
N CYS A 60 -15.83 -6.12 -19.80
CA CYS A 60 -14.68 -6.16 -20.70
C CYS A 60 -15.08 -6.06 -22.18
N THR A 61 -16.29 -6.49 -22.54
CA THR A 61 -16.84 -6.39 -23.91
C THR A 61 -17.56 -5.08 -24.18
N GLY A 62 -17.86 -4.28 -23.15
CA GLY A 62 -18.32 -2.90 -23.28
C GLY A 62 -19.84 -2.69 -23.18
N ASP A 63 -20.60 -3.68 -22.73
CA ASP A 63 -22.06 -3.59 -22.53
C ASP A 63 -22.41 -3.57 -21.03
N ALA A 64 -22.16 -2.45 -20.36
CA ALA A 64 -22.55 -2.24 -18.97
C ALA A 64 -23.76 -1.28 -18.86
N ALA A 65 -24.95 -1.88 -18.71
CA ALA A 65 -26.21 -1.20 -18.42
C ALA A 65 -26.28 -0.76 -16.94
N VAL A 66 -26.94 0.38 -16.72
CA VAL A 66 -27.16 1.08 -15.44
C VAL A 66 -28.25 0.42 -14.57
N ALA A 67 -28.04 0.31 -13.25
CA ALA A 67 -29.05 0.64 -12.21
C ALA A 67 -28.46 0.78 -10.79
N GLU A 68 -29.37 1.04 -9.84
CA GLU A 68 -29.30 1.90 -8.65
C GLU A 68 -29.25 1.18 -7.28
N ASP A 69 -28.67 1.89 -6.30
CA ASP A 69 -28.95 2.09 -4.84
C ASP A 69 -28.94 0.98 -3.73
N ALA A 70 -28.67 1.50 -2.50
CA ALA A 70 -28.70 0.98 -1.12
C ALA A 70 -27.44 0.23 -0.64
N GLY A 71 -26.61 0.74 0.31
CA GLY A 71 -26.90 1.08 1.73
C GLY A 71 -26.59 -0.17 2.60
N GLN A 72 -25.82 -0.20 3.70
CA GLN A 72 -25.46 0.74 4.77
C GLN A 72 -24.16 0.29 5.52
N ALA A 73 -23.51 1.26 6.19
CA ALA A 73 -22.81 1.33 7.51
C ALA A 73 -22.09 0.09 8.12
N ALA A 74 -21.07 0.14 9.00
CA ALA A 74 -20.41 1.10 9.92
C ALA A 74 -18.98 0.51 10.23
N GLY A 75 -17.92 1.17 10.72
CA GLY A 75 -17.76 2.22 11.73
C GLY A 75 -17.14 1.61 13.00
N GLY A 76 -15.91 2.02 13.40
CA GLY A 76 -15.34 1.64 14.70
C GLY A 76 -13.82 1.84 14.83
N ALA A 77 -13.35 3.09 14.93
CA ALA A 77 -11.99 3.41 15.34
C ALA A 77 -11.99 3.72 16.85
N GLY A 78 -11.72 2.69 17.65
CA GLY A 78 -11.41 2.78 19.06
C GLY A 78 -10.77 1.46 19.45
N GLY A 79 -9.47 1.35 19.65
CA GLY A 79 -8.42 2.36 19.58
C GLY A 79 -7.22 1.71 20.22
N ILE A 80 -6.31 1.16 19.41
CA ILE A 80 -5.17 0.29 19.74
C ILE A 80 -4.55 0.55 21.14
N VAL A 81 -4.40 1.82 21.54
CA VAL A 81 -3.90 2.24 22.86
C VAL A 81 -4.73 1.68 24.04
N ALA A 82 -6.06 1.69 23.96
CA ALA A 82 -6.93 1.16 25.01
C ALA A 82 -6.75 -0.35 25.20
N GLU A 83 -6.53 -1.08 24.10
CA GLU A 83 -6.30 -2.51 24.11
C GLU A 83 -4.91 -2.84 24.68
N ILE A 84 -3.88 -2.03 24.39
CA ILE A 84 -2.55 -2.16 25.02
C ILE A 84 -2.64 -1.96 26.54
N MET A 85 -3.36 -0.94 27.00
CA MET A 85 -3.53 -0.70 28.44
C MET A 85 -4.27 -1.87 29.14
N ALA A 86 -5.23 -2.49 28.46
CA ALA A 86 -5.91 -3.67 28.98
C ALA A 86 -4.97 -4.87 29.11
N ILE A 87 -4.07 -5.09 28.15
CA ILE A 87 -3.06 -6.16 28.21
C ILE A 87 -2.09 -5.93 29.38
N GLU A 88 -1.68 -4.69 29.63
CA GLU A 88 -0.75 -4.36 30.73
C GLU A 88 -1.38 -4.57 32.11
N ALA A 89 -2.67 -4.25 32.25
CA ALA A 89 -3.41 -4.39 33.49
C ALA A 89 -3.75 -5.85 33.85
N ASP A 90 -3.61 -6.79 32.90
CA ASP A 90 -3.92 -8.20 33.12
C ASP A 90 -2.80 -8.89 33.92
N VAL A 91 -3.06 -9.07 35.22
CA VAL A 91 -2.15 -9.73 36.17
C VAL A 91 -2.03 -11.25 35.96
N SER A 92 -2.88 -11.84 35.12
CA SER A 92 -2.83 -13.29 34.82
C SER A 92 -1.79 -13.64 33.74
N LEU A 93 -1.30 -12.64 33.00
CA LEU A 93 -0.36 -12.83 31.90
C LEU A 93 1.09 -12.63 32.37
N THR A 94 1.98 -13.47 31.85
CA THR A 94 3.42 -13.25 31.99
C THR A 94 3.85 -12.09 31.08
N GLU A 95 4.98 -11.45 31.39
CA GLU A 95 5.52 -10.36 30.55
C GLU A 95 5.78 -10.79 29.10
N SER A 96 6.21 -12.04 28.89
CA SER A 96 6.37 -12.62 27.56
C SER A 96 5.04 -12.73 26.79
N GLU A 97 3.96 -13.11 27.48
CA GLU A 97 2.65 -13.26 26.87
C GLU A 97 2.00 -11.90 26.59
N LYS A 98 2.19 -10.92 27.49
CA LYS A 98 1.79 -9.53 27.24
C LYS A 98 2.53 -8.96 26.04
N ALA A 99 3.84 -9.18 25.93
CA ALA A 99 4.63 -8.73 24.79
C ALA A 99 4.11 -9.36 23.48
N ARG A 100 3.82 -10.66 23.46
CA ARG A 100 3.23 -11.35 22.31
C ARG A 100 1.88 -10.75 21.89
N ARG A 101 0.98 -10.50 22.84
CA ARG A 101 -0.34 -9.92 22.55
C ARG A 101 -0.26 -8.47 22.04
N ARG A 102 0.63 -7.66 22.63
CA ARG A 102 0.91 -6.29 22.15
C ARG A 102 1.43 -6.31 20.72
N GLN A 103 2.38 -7.21 20.45
CA GLN A 103 2.90 -7.43 19.12
C GLN A 103 1.79 -7.79 18.13
N GLU A 104 0.92 -8.74 18.43
CA GLU A 104 -0.17 -9.16 17.54
C GLU A 104 -1.14 -8.01 17.21
N LEU A 105 -1.45 -7.18 18.21
CA LEU A 105 -2.29 -6.01 18.05
C LEU A 105 -1.65 -4.93 17.17
N LEU A 106 -0.34 -4.74 17.31
CA LEU A 106 0.43 -3.72 16.59
C LEU A 106 0.83 -4.15 15.18
N SER A 107 1.09 -5.44 14.96
CA SER A 107 1.45 -6.04 13.66
C SER A 107 0.24 -6.31 12.75
N GLY A 108 -0.95 -5.77 13.05
CA GLY A 108 -2.05 -5.64 12.10
C GLY A 108 -2.69 -6.94 11.59
N LYS A 109 -2.76 -8.00 12.40
CA LYS A 109 -3.26 -9.31 11.95
C LYS A 109 -4.79 -9.46 12.13
N ALA A 110 -5.54 -9.14 11.06
CA ALA A 110 -6.84 -9.74 10.78
C ALA A 110 -6.72 -10.57 9.49
N GLY A 111 -6.63 -11.90 9.61
CA GLY A 111 -6.74 -12.88 8.51
C GLY A 111 -5.59 -12.92 7.48
N SER A 112 -5.07 -14.11 7.18
CA SER A 112 -4.05 -14.35 6.14
C SER A 112 -4.61 -14.02 4.74
N ASP A 113 -3.85 -13.52 3.77
CA ASP A 113 -2.80 -14.25 3.03
C ASP A 113 -1.71 -13.33 2.47
N GLY A 114 -0.53 -13.92 2.30
CA GLY A 114 0.71 -13.25 1.97
C GLY A 114 0.70 -12.43 0.68
N ARG A 115 1.02 -11.15 0.82
CA ARG A 115 1.88 -10.41 -0.11
C ARG A 115 2.51 -9.25 0.64
N GLY A 116 3.75 -9.46 1.09
CA GLY A 116 4.62 -8.39 1.57
C GLY A 116 4.83 -7.37 0.45
N GLY A 117 4.27 -6.18 0.64
CA GLY A 117 4.51 -5.02 -0.19
C GLY A 117 4.90 -3.88 0.74
N ASP A 118 6.21 -3.66 0.87
CA ASP A 118 6.78 -2.55 1.62
C ASP A 118 6.29 -1.22 1.03
N HIS A 119 5.43 -0.53 1.78
CA HIS A 119 5.00 0.82 1.48
C HIS A 119 5.67 1.77 2.49
N ASP A 120 6.85 2.25 2.12
CA ASP A 120 7.48 3.41 2.76
C ASP A 120 6.67 4.67 2.42
N GLY A 121 6.42 5.50 3.42
CA GLY A 121 5.53 6.63 3.32
C GLY A 121 5.62 7.54 4.52
N THR A 122 6.61 8.44 4.51
CA THR A 122 6.59 9.65 5.34
C THR A 122 6.70 10.89 4.43
N LYS A 123 5.62 11.68 4.41
CA LYS A 123 5.60 13.13 4.08
C LYS A 123 5.74 13.84 5.45
N ASP A 124 6.46 14.94 5.68
CA ASP A 124 6.47 16.17 4.90
C ASP A 124 7.56 17.18 5.41
N LYS A 125 8.08 17.96 4.45
CA LYS A 125 8.50 19.39 4.51
C LYS A 125 9.86 19.87 5.08
N LYS A 126 10.61 20.38 4.07
CA LYS A 126 11.28 21.69 3.92
C LYS A 126 12.77 21.82 4.32
N GLY A 127 13.60 21.87 3.27
CA GLY A 127 14.95 22.43 3.28
C GLY A 127 15.67 22.09 1.97
N LYS A 128 15.80 23.07 1.06
CA LYS A 128 16.46 22.95 -0.25
C LYS A 128 17.85 22.32 -0.12
N HIS A 129 18.17 21.29 -0.91
CA HIS A 129 19.27 21.26 -1.88
C HIS A 129 19.25 19.95 -2.68
N LYS A 130 19.39 20.07 -4.00
CA LYS A 130 19.20 19.02 -5.01
C LYS A 130 20.23 17.89 -4.91
N VAL A 131 19.79 16.63 -4.81
CA VAL A 131 20.47 15.46 -5.37
C VAL A 131 19.42 14.46 -5.86
N ALA A 132 19.53 14.03 -7.11
CA ALA A 132 18.59 13.15 -7.79
C ALA A 132 18.69 11.70 -7.27
N GLY A 133 17.54 11.18 -6.82
CA GLY A 133 17.28 9.77 -6.50
C GLY A 133 15.89 9.40 -7.01
N ASP A 134 15.78 8.16 -7.48
CA ASP A 134 14.64 7.50 -8.14
C ASP A 134 13.26 7.81 -7.51
N GLY A 135 12.29 8.10 -8.38
CA GLY A 135 10.89 8.31 -8.03
C GLY A 135 10.03 8.27 -9.29
N ASP A 136 9.69 7.06 -9.74
CA ASP A 136 8.86 6.75 -10.93
C ASP A 136 7.40 7.27 -10.83
N GLU A 137 7.02 7.86 -9.70
CA GLU A 137 5.69 8.48 -9.54
C GLU A 137 5.67 9.97 -9.96
N ASN A 138 6.82 10.64 -9.98
CA ASN A 138 6.89 12.09 -10.19
C ASN A 138 7.09 12.50 -11.66
N GLU A 139 7.67 11.63 -12.49
CA GLU A 139 7.91 11.94 -13.92
C GLU A 139 6.62 12.07 -14.74
N LEU A 140 5.56 11.35 -14.34
CA LEU A 140 4.24 11.45 -14.96
C LEU A 140 3.51 12.75 -14.57
N SER A 141 3.78 13.30 -13.38
CA SER A 141 3.27 14.62 -12.99
C SER A 141 3.90 15.72 -13.84
N ASP A 142 5.15 15.56 -14.26
CA ASP A 142 5.87 16.52 -15.12
C ASP A 142 5.40 16.46 -16.59
N ILE A 143 5.03 15.28 -17.11
CA ILE A 143 4.46 15.13 -18.47
C ILE A 143 3.07 15.78 -18.61
N PHE A 144 2.25 15.77 -17.56
CA PHE A 144 0.92 16.40 -17.53
C PHE A 144 0.90 17.76 -16.80
N GLY A 145 2.07 18.33 -16.50
CA GLY A 145 2.23 19.67 -15.92
C GLY A 145 1.50 19.89 -14.60
N GLY A 146 1.45 18.88 -13.71
CA GLY A 146 0.80 18.93 -12.39
C GLY A 146 -0.72 19.21 -12.41
N SER A 147 -1.31 19.40 -13.59
CA SER A 147 -2.67 19.88 -13.78
C SER A 147 -3.73 18.81 -13.55
N LEU A 148 -3.33 17.54 -13.62
CA LEU A 148 -4.21 16.37 -13.51
C LEU A 148 -4.19 15.70 -12.14
N ASN A 149 -3.38 16.19 -11.18
CA ASN A 149 -3.27 15.58 -9.86
C ASN A 149 -4.54 15.80 -9.04
N CYS A 150 -4.94 14.77 -8.30
CA CYS A 150 -6.07 14.83 -7.42
C CYS A 150 -5.77 15.79 -6.26
N SER A 151 -6.58 16.83 -6.06
CA SER A 151 -6.33 17.84 -5.02
C SER A 151 -6.50 17.35 -3.58
N PHE A 152 -6.96 16.10 -3.38
CA PHE A 152 -7.10 15.49 -2.06
C PHE A 152 -5.88 14.68 -1.66
N CYS A 153 -5.41 13.75 -2.50
CA CYS A 153 -4.24 12.93 -2.21
C CYS A 153 -2.93 13.50 -2.77
N MET A 154 -3.03 14.53 -3.63
CA MET A 154 -1.93 15.16 -4.36
C MET A 154 -1.16 14.20 -5.29
N GLN A 155 -1.79 13.08 -5.68
CA GLN A 155 -1.24 12.07 -6.58
C GLN A 155 -2.01 12.02 -7.90
N LEU A 156 -1.46 11.33 -8.90
CA LEU A 156 -2.19 10.98 -10.12
C LEU A 156 -3.47 10.22 -9.76
N PRO A 157 -4.63 10.61 -10.30
CA PRO A 157 -5.88 10.04 -9.83
C PRO A 157 -6.01 8.55 -10.16
N GLU A 158 -6.20 7.73 -9.14
CA GLU A 158 -6.62 6.35 -9.31
C GLU A 158 -8.14 6.32 -9.56
N ARG A 159 -8.56 5.75 -10.70
CA ARG A 159 -9.96 5.78 -11.17
C ARG A 159 -10.50 7.23 -11.16
N PRO A 160 -9.95 8.13 -12.01
CA PRO A 160 -10.31 9.54 -12.04
C PRO A 160 -11.80 9.77 -12.26
N VAL A 161 -12.39 10.66 -11.48
CA VAL A 161 -13.69 11.28 -11.72
C VAL A 161 -13.44 12.71 -12.16
N THR A 162 -13.90 13.06 -13.36
CA THR A 162 -13.81 14.42 -13.90
C THR A 162 -15.09 15.17 -13.59
N THR A 163 -14.99 16.19 -12.76
CA THR A 163 -16.10 17.12 -12.48
C THR A 163 -16.46 17.97 -13.70
N PRO A 164 -17.66 18.59 -13.78
CA PRO A 164 -18.07 19.38 -14.94
C PRO A 164 -17.21 20.63 -15.14
N CYS A 165 -16.54 21.09 -14.09
CA CYS A 165 -15.53 22.13 -14.16
C CYS A 165 -14.15 21.63 -14.61
N GLY A 166 -14.04 20.38 -15.09
CA GLY A 166 -12.82 19.81 -15.67
C GLY A 166 -11.78 19.30 -14.66
N HIS A 167 -12.05 19.41 -13.35
CA HIS A 167 -11.11 18.94 -12.32
C HIS A 167 -11.25 17.46 -12.05
N ASN A 168 -10.11 16.79 -11.89
CA ASN A 168 -10.00 15.35 -11.76
C ASN A 168 -9.66 14.96 -10.32
N PHE A 169 -10.37 13.98 -9.79
CA PHE A 169 -10.16 13.46 -8.43
C PHE A 169 -10.17 11.94 -8.45
N CYS A 170 -9.46 11.26 -7.53
CA CYS A 170 -9.64 9.82 -7.38
C CYS A 170 -11.10 9.54 -7.00
N LEU A 171 -11.69 8.46 -7.51
CA LEU A 171 -13.06 8.06 -7.15
C LEU A 171 -13.28 8.04 -5.64
N LYS A 172 -12.36 7.41 -4.90
CA LYS A 172 -12.38 7.35 -3.43
C LYS A 172 -12.35 8.74 -2.79
N CYS A 173 -11.55 9.67 -3.33
CA CYS A 173 -11.43 11.02 -2.79
C CYS A 173 -12.67 11.87 -3.07
N PHE A 174 -13.24 11.73 -4.27
CA PHE A 174 -14.49 12.38 -4.65
C PHE A 174 -15.66 11.87 -3.79
N GLN A 175 -15.79 10.56 -3.60
CA GLN A 175 -16.84 9.96 -2.78
C GLN A 175 -16.75 10.39 -1.31
N LYS A 176 -15.54 10.45 -0.74
CA LYS A 176 -15.34 11.00 0.61
C LYS A 176 -15.83 12.44 0.72
N TRP A 177 -15.50 13.28 -0.26
CA TRP A 177 -15.89 14.69 -0.27
C TRP A 177 -17.42 14.88 -0.37
N ILE A 178 -18.08 14.11 -1.23
CA ILE A 178 -19.54 14.13 -1.34
C ILE A 178 -20.21 13.54 -0.08
N GLY A 179 -19.63 12.50 0.52
CA GLY A 179 -20.12 11.87 1.75
C GLY A 179 -20.12 12.81 2.96
N LEU A 180 -19.28 13.85 2.95
CA LEU A 180 -19.31 14.95 3.93
C LEU A 180 -20.41 16.00 3.65
N GLY A 181 -21.32 15.74 2.71
CA GLY A 181 -22.40 16.64 2.31
C GLY A 181 -21.95 17.81 1.42
N LYS A 182 -20.71 17.83 0.95
CA LYS A 182 -20.16 18.94 0.15
C LYS A 182 -20.42 18.72 -1.35
N LYS A 183 -21.39 19.44 -1.92
CA LYS A 183 -21.76 19.37 -3.35
C LYS A 183 -21.01 20.38 -4.23
N THR A 184 -19.75 20.68 -3.92
CA THR A 184 -18.95 21.67 -4.64
C THR A 184 -17.57 21.12 -4.98
N CYS A 185 -16.99 21.46 -6.11
CA CYS A 185 -15.64 21.02 -6.47
C CYS A 185 -14.60 21.51 -5.46
N ALA A 186 -13.72 20.64 -4.97
CA ALA A 186 -12.71 21.02 -3.97
C ALA A 186 -11.64 21.99 -4.50
N LYS A 187 -11.43 22.05 -5.83
CA LYS A 187 -10.43 22.93 -6.45
C LYS A 187 -10.96 24.32 -6.81
N CYS A 188 -12.18 24.41 -7.31
CA CYS A 188 -12.75 25.68 -7.82
C CYS A 188 -14.14 26.03 -7.26
N ARG A 189 -14.68 25.21 -6.35
CA ARG A 189 -15.99 25.40 -5.69
C ARG A 189 -17.22 25.41 -6.61
N CYS A 190 -17.07 25.14 -7.91
CA CYS A 190 -18.21 24.94 -8.82
C CYS A 190 -19.15 23.86 -8.30
N ILE A 191 -20.45 24.05 -8.49
CA ILE A 191 -21.49 23.12 -8.03
C ILE A 191 -21.32 21.78 -8.75
N ILE A 192 -21.33 20.70 -7.97
CA ILE A 192 -21.36 19.33 -8.47
C ILE A 192 -22.84 18.93 -8.57
N PRO A 193 -23.34 18.59 -9.77
CA PRO A 193 -24.73 18.16 -9.94
C PRO A 193 -25.05 16.95 -9.05
N SER A 194 -26.24 16.94 -8.43
CA SER A 194 -26.67 15.85 -7.54
C SER A 194 -26.60 14.46 -8.21
N LYS A 195 -26.85 14.38 -9.52
CA LYS A 195 -26.69 13.15 -10.31
C LYS A 195 -25.25 12.63 -10.33
N MET A 196 -24.27 13.54 -10.48
CA MET A 196 -22.85 13.19 -10.43
C MET A 196 -22.39 12.88 -9.00
N ALA A 197 -22.93 13.58 -8.00
CA ALA A 197 -22.61 13.35 -6.60
C ALA A 197 -23.02 11.93 -6.16
N GLY A 198 -24.20 11.45 -6.58
CA GLY A 198 -24.67 10.10 -6.32
C GLY A 198 -23.98 9.02 -7.17
N GLN A 199 -23.65 9.34 -8.43
CA GLN A 199 -23.07 8.38 -9.36
C GLN A 199 -21.85 8.96 -10.11
N PRO A 200 -20.69 9.06 -9.44
CA PRO A 200 -19.47 9.55 -10.07
C PRO A 200 -19.01 8.60 -11.17
N ARG A 201 -18.93 9.10 -12.41
CA ARG A 201 -18.41 8.34 -13.55
C ARG A 201 -16.90 8.43 -13.60
N ILE A 202 -16.27 7.28 -13.82
CA ILE A 202 -14.84 7.19 -14.05
C ILE A 202 -14.55 7.65 -15.48
N ASN A 203 -13.61 8.57 -15.63
CA ASN A 203 -13.11 9.00 -16.92
C ASN A 203 -12.15 7.93 -17.47
N SER A 204 -12.70 7.01 -18.27
CA SER A 204 -11.95 5.90 -18.89
C SER A 204 -10.87 6.39 -19.85
N THR A 205 -11.07 7.53 -20.53
CA THR A 205 -10.06 8.18 -21.37
C THR A 205 -8.87 8.63 -20.55
N LEU A 206 -9.11 9.22 -19.37
CA LEU A 206 -8.04 9.62 -18.46
C LEU A 206 -7.36 8.41 -17.81
N VAL A 207 -8.09 7.33 -17.52
CA VAL A 207 -7.50 6.04 -17.12
C VAL A 207 -6.56 5.50 -18.21
N ALA A 208 -7.01 5.51 -19.47
CA ALA A 208 -6.21 5.04 -20.60
C ALA A 208 -4.98 5.92 -20.81
N ALA A 209 -5.12 7.25 -20.73
CA ALA A 209 -4.01 8.19 -20.84
C ALA A 209 -2.97 8.01 -19.72
N ILE A 210 -3.41 7.86 -18.46
CA ILE A 210 -2.52 7.59 -17.32
C ILE A 210 -1.81 6.24 -17.52
N ARG A 211 -2.52 5.20 -18.00
CA ARG A 211 -1.92 3.88 -18.28
C ARG A 211 -0.94 3.91 -19.46
N MET A 212 -1.26 4.65 -20.52
CA MET A 212 -0.37 4.80 -21.68
C MET A 212 0.89 5.56 -21.29
N ALA A 213 0.76 6.63 -20.51
CA ALA A 213 1.90 7.37 -20.00
C ALA A 213 2.77 6.52 -19.05
N LYS A 214 2.15 5.69 -18.20
CA LYS A 214 2.86 4.69 -17.37
C LYS A 214 3.59 3.63 -18.22
N ARG A 215 3.03 3.25 -19.37
CA ARG A 215 3.63 2.27 -20.30
C ARG A 215 4.72 2.86 -21.19
N SER A 216 4.64 4.13 -21.57
CA SER A 216 5.69 4.79 -22.37
C SER A 216 7.03 4.89 -21.64
N ASN A 217 7.06 4.83 -20.31
CA ASN A 217 8.30 4.67 -19.53
C ASN A 217 8.88 3.25 -19.54
N THR A 218 8.14 2.25 -20.06
CA THR A 218 8.59 0.84 -20.12
C THR A 218 9.00 0.35 -21.51
N THR A 219 8.88 1.19 -22.54
CA THR A 219 9.27 0.83 -23.91
C THR A 219 9.96 2.00 -24.59
N VAL A 220 11.27 2.09 -24.43
CA VAL A 220 12.14 2.64 -25.47
C VAL A 220 12.18 1.56 -26.57
N PRO A 221 11.73 1.82 -27.80
CA PRO A 221 11.93 0.89 -28.90
C PRO A 221 13.45 0.81 -29.15
N GLY A 222 14.09 -0.26 -28.66
CA GLY A 222 15.53 -0.52 -28.84
C GLY A 222 16.40 -0.51 -27.58
N GLY A 223 15.86 -0.32 -26.37
CA GLY A 223 16.63 -0.48 -25.12
C GLY A 223 16.51 -1.90 -24.56
N PRO A 224 17.59 -2.54 -24.05
CA PRO A 224 17.49 -3.87 -23.44
C PRO A 224 16.50 -3.85 -22.28
N SER A 225 15.57 -4.81 -22.27
CA SER A 225 14.58 -5.00 -21.21
C SER A 225 15.28 -4.94 -19.85
N LYS A 226 14.89 -4.01 -18.97
CA LYS A 226 15.39 -3.98 -17.60
C LYS A 226 14.83 -5.20 -16.86
N ILE A 227 15.57 -6.29 -16.90
CA ILE A 227 15.35 -7.47 -16.07
C ILE A 227 15.60 -7.03 -14.62
N TYR A 228 14.55 -7.02 -13.81
CA TYR A 228 14.69 -6.84 -12.37
C TYR A 228 15.16 -8.15 -11.77
N HIS A 229 16.45 -8.24 -11.47
CA HIS A 229 17.01 -9.38 -10.74
C HIS A 229 16.58 -9.28 -9.27
N PHE A 230 15.62 -10.11 -8.86
CA PHE A 230 15.31 -10.32 -7.45
C PHE A 230 16.42 -11.17 -6.83
N VAL A 231 17.05 -10.66 -5.77
CA VAL A 231 18.10 -11.37 -5.02
C VAL A 231 17.51 -11.82 -3.68
N HIS A 232 17.48 -13.13 -3.47
CA HIS A 232 17.03 -13.71 -2.21
C HIS A 232 17.95 -13.29 -1.06
N ASN A 233 17.44 -13.16 0.16
CA ASN A 233 18.25 -12.69 1.29
C ASN A 233 19.49 -13.56 1.54
N GLN A 234 19.37 -14.87 1.34
CA GLN A 234 20.46 -15.84 1.51
C GLN A 234 21.58 -15.67 0.47
N ASP A 235 21.27 -15.10 -0.69
CA ASP A 235 22.24 -14.86 -1.77
C ASP A 235 22.95 -13.50 -1.61
N ARG A 236 22.58 -12.71 -0.61
CA ARG A 236 23.21 -11.43 -0.33
C ARG A 236 24.52 -11.65 0.44
N PRO A 237 25.54 -10.82 0.20
CA PRO A 237 26.77 -10.88 0.97
C PRO A 237 26.53 -10.47 2.43
N ASP A 238 27.37 -10.97 3.34
CA ASP A 238 27.29 -10.66 4.78
C ASP A 238 27.56 -9.19 5.12
N LYS A 239 28.18 -8.43 4.21
CA LYS A 239 28.46 -7.01 4.38
C LYS A 239 27.73 -6.18 3.34
N ALA A 240 27.52 -4.91 3.67
CA ALA A 240 27.06 -3.92 2.71
C ALA A 240 27.96 -3.90 1.46
N TYR A 241 27.33 -3.82 0.29
CA TYR A 241 28.02 -3.93 -0.99
C TYR A 241 27.58 -2.83 -1.96
N THR A 242 28.46 -2.42 -2.87
CA THR A 242 28.13 -1.46 -3.92
C THR A 242 27.75 -2.21 -5.19
N THR A 243 26.71 -1.73 -5.88
CA THR A 243 26.37 -2.23 -7.22
C THR A 243 27.08 -1.41 -8.29
N GLU A 244 27.13 -1.90 -9.53
CA GLU A 244 27.69 -1.16 -10.68
C GLU A 244 26.96 0.18 -10.93
N ARG A 245 25.73 0.33 -10.42
CA ARG A 245 24.94 1.57 -10.48
C ARG A 245 25.43 2.64 -9.48
N ALA A 246 26.28 2.29 -8.52
CA ALA A 246 26.73 3.20 -7.48
C ALA A 246 27.56 4.36 -8.08
N LYS A 247 27.06 5.59 -7.92
CA LYS A 247 27.72 6.80 -8.43
C LYS A 247 28.81 7.32 -7.49
N ARG A 248 28.68 7.07 -6.19
CA ARG A 248 29.64 7.46 -5.16
C ARG A 248 30.35 6.22 -4.61
N LYS A 249 31.63 6.40 -4.29
CA LYS A 249 32.44 5.37 -3.63
C LYS A 249 32.04 5.24 -2.16
N GLY A 250 32.30 4.07 -1.58
CA GLY A 250 32.03 3.77 -0.17
C GLY A 250 30.56 3.43 0.12
N LYS A 251 30.16 3.57 1.39
CA LYS A 251 28.83 3.13 1.88
C LYS A 251 27.67 4.07 1.48
N ALA A 252 27.93 5.22 0.85
CA ALA A 252 26.90 6.23 0.53
C ALA A 252 25.85 5.76 -0.50
N ASN A 253 26.23 4.87 -1.42
CA ASN A 253 25.33 4.21 -2.37
C ASN A 253 25.39 2.68 -2.24
N ALA A 254 25.82 2.18 -1.09
CA ALA A 254 25.85 0.74 -0.84
C ALA A 254 24.43 0.21 -0.57
N ALA A 255 24.18 -1.00 -1.04
CA ALA A 255 23.04 -1.80 -0.66
C ALA A 255 23.32 -2.53 0.66
N SER A 256 22.26 -2.80 1.43
CA SER A 256 22.35 -3.65 2.61
C SER A 256 22.76 -5.08 2.22
N GLY A 257 23.63 -5.68 3.02
CA GLY A 257 23.92 -7.10 2.94
C GLY A 257 22.75 -7.96 3.43
N LYS A 258 23.04 -9.24 3.67
CA LYS A 258 22.12 -10.24 4.23
C LYS A 258 21.58 -9.77 5.58
N ILE A 259 20.28 -9.90 5.77
CA ILE A 259 19.62 -9.73 7.06
C ILE A 259 19.82 -11.03 7.85
N PHE A 260 20.38 -10.93 9.06
CA PHE A 260 20.75 -12.07 9.91
C PHE A 260 19.61 -12.53 10.81
N VAL A 261 18.60 -11.69 11.03
CA VAL A 261 17.46 -12.00 11.88
C VAL A 261 16.24 -12.41 11.06
N THR A 262 15.35 -13.19 11.66
CA THR A 262 14.13 -13.70 11.02
C THR A 262 12.89 -12.84 11.30
N LEU A 263 13.05 -11.74 12.04
CA LEU A 263 11.95 -10.86 12.40
C LEU A 263 11.34 -10.15 11.18
N PRO A 264 10.02 -9.94 11.19
CA PRO A 264 9.38 -9.11 10.18
C PRO A 264 9.70 -7.62 10.42
N PRO A 265 9.66 -6.78 9.36
CA PRO A 265 10.03 -5.37 9.47
C PRO A 265 9.16 -4.53 10.43
N ASP A 266 7.96 -5.01 10.74
CA ASP A 266 6.99 -4.36 11.62
C ASP A 266 7.07 -4.85 13.07
N HIS A 267 8.11 -5.59 13.43
CA HIS A 267 8.28 -6.14 14.77
C HIS A 267 8.51 -5.07 15.84
N PHE A 268 7.77 -5.14 16.96
CA PHE A 268 7.98 -4.33 18.14
C PHE A 268 8.70 -5.11 19.25
N GLY A 269 9.59 -4.41 19.94
CA GLY A 269 10.30 -4.93 21.09
C GLY A 269 11.67 -5.54 20.75
N PRO A 270 12.30 -6.22 21.73
CA PRO A 270 13.66 -6.71 21.59
C PRO A 270 13.76 -7.85 20.58
N ILE A 271 14.99 -8.06 20.09
CA ILE A 271 15.34 -9.12 19.16
C ILE A 271 15.88 -10.28 20.00
N LEU A 272 15.04 -11.27 20.24
CA LEU A 272 15.35 -12.41 21.10
C LEU A 272 16.17 -13.48 20.36
N ALA A 273 16.81 -14.37 21.14
CA ALA A 273 17.63 -15.49 20.67
C ALA A 273 16.94 -16.35 19.60
N GLU A 274 15.64 -16.61 19.75
CA GLU A 274 14.85 -17.40 18.80
C GLU A 274 14.80 -16.81 17.38
N ASN A 275 15.06 -15.50 17.24
CA ASN A 275 15.03 -14.79 15.97
C ASN A 275 16.43 -14.54 15.38
N ASP A 276 17.45 -15.07 16.03
CA ASP A 276 18.85 -15.03 15.64
C ASP A 276 19.32 -16.48 15.39
N PRO A 277 19.04 -17.03 14.19
CA PRO A 277 19.25 -18.44 13.89
C PRO A 277 20.73 -18.86 13.92
N GLU A 278 21.66 -17.90 13.77
CA GLU A 278 23.09 -18.20 13.70
C GLU A 278 23.77 -18.14 15.07
N ARG A 279 23.51 -17.12 15.89
CA ARG A 279 24.17 -16.98 17.20
C ARG A 279 23.28 -17.45 18.35
N ASN A 280 21.97 -17.59 18.13
CA ASN A 280 20.97 -17.96 19.15
C ASN A 280 21.12 -17.12 20.42
N GLN A 281 21.44 -15.84 20.26
CA GLN A 281 21.66 -14.88 21.34
C GLN A 281 20.65 -13.75 21.28
N GLY A 282 20.28 -13.34 20.06
CA GLY A 282 19.52 -12.13 19.83
C GLY A 282 20.43 -10.91 19.86
N VAL A 283 19.84 -9.72 19.91
CA VAL A 283 20.60 -8.47 20.01
C VAL A 283 20.52 -7.96 21.44
N LEU A 284 21.67 -7.91 22.11
CA LEU A 284 21.76 -7.44 23.49
C LEU A 284 21.97 -5.92 23.56
N VAL A 285 21.49 -5.31 24.64
CA VAL A 285 21.74 -3.90 24.93
C VAL A 285 23.25 -3.67 25.10
N GLY A 286 23.77 -2.65 24.40
CA GLY A 286 25.20 -2.33 24.38
C GLY A 286 25.96 -2.89 23.17
N GLU A 287 25.31 -3.71 22.33
CA GLU A 287 25.91 -4.10 21.04
C GLU A 287 26.07 -2.88 20.11
N SER A 288 27.17 -2.86 19.36
CA SER A 288 27.56 -1.75 18.50
C SER A 288 27.90 -2.22 17.10
N TRP A 289 27.52 -1.44 16.09
CA TRP A 289 27.80 -1.69 14.67
C TRP A 289 28.53 -0.51 14.05
N GLU A 290 29.25 -0.73 12.95
CA GLU A 290 30.04 0.32 12.28
C GLU A 290 29.13 1.38 11.62
N GLY A 291 27.88 1.02 11.30
CA GLY A 291 26.92 1.98 10.77
C GLY A 291 25.51 1.45 10.54
N ARG A 292 24.68 2.29 9.92
CA ARG A 292 23.24 2.07 9.73
C ARG A 292 22.88 0.83 8.91
N LEU A 293 23.72 0.45 7.94
CA LEU A 293 23.46 -0.74 7.13
C LEU A 293 23.65 -2.03 7.94
N GLU A 294 24.63 -2.08 8.84
CA GLU A 294 24.85 -3.25 9.70
C GLU A 294 23.77 -3.33 10.79
N CYS A 295 23.39 -2.19 11.37
CA CYS A 295 22.24 -2.09 12.27
C CYS A 295 20.95 -2.63 11.63
N ARG A 296 20.74 -2.34 10.33
CA ARG A 296 19.66 -2.90 9.53
C ARG A 296 19.76 -4.41 9.35
N GLN A 297 20.96 -4.94 9.09
CA GLN A 297 21.17 -6.38 8.93
C GLN A 297 20.79 -7.18 10.18
N TRP A 298 20.92 -6.55 11.35
CA TRP A 298 20.50 -7.11 12.64
C TRP A 298 19.05 -6.79 13.02
N GLY A 299 18.27 -6.15 12.14
CA GLY A 299 16.84 -5.86 12.35
C GLY A 299 16.53 -4.83 13.45
N VAL A 300 17.55 -4.19 14.03
CA VAL A 300 17.39 -3.18 15.08
C VAL A 300 16.73 -1.91 14.53
N HIS A 301 17.15 -1.52 13.32
CA HIS A 301 16.58 -0.37 12.64
C HIS A 301 16.69 -0.51 11.12
N TYR A 302 15.57 -0.82 10.47
CA TYR A 302 15.52 -1.13 9.04
C TYR A 302 15.78 0.05 8.08
N PRO A 303 15.29 1.28 8.34
CA PRO A 303 15.60 2.40 7.48
C PRO A 303 17.11 2.65 7.44
N PRO A 304 17.72 2.87 6.25
CA PRO A 304 19.15 3.17 6.16
C PRO A 304 19.48 4.65 6.47
N VAL A 305 18.47 5.53 6.44
CA VAL A 305 18.64 6.98 6.58
C VAL A 305 17.69 7.58 7.62
N ALA A 306 16.37 7.34 7.49
CA ALA A 306 15.36 7.95 8.36
C ALA A 306 15.63 7.67 9.85
N GLY A 307 15.35 8.64 10.73
CA GLY A 307 15.57 8.47 12.17
C GLY A 307 14.52 7.59 12.85
N ILE A 308 13.30 7.53 12.31
CA ILE A 308 12.19 6.75 12.83
C ILE A 308 11.89 5.59 11.88
N ALA A 309 11.77 4.39 12.42
CA ALA A 309 11.15 3.23 11.77
C ALA A 309 9.75 3.07 12.33
N GLY A 310 8.72 3.20 11.50
CA GLY A 310 7.35 3.27 11.97
C GLY A 310 6.31 3.24 10.87
N GLN A 311 5.08 2.90 11.27
CA GLN A 311 3.89 3.05 10.43
C GLN A 311 2.89 3.96 11.15
N SER A 312 2.36 4.95 10.44
CA SER A 312 1.42 5.95 11.00
C SER A 312 0.17 5.36 11.67
N LYS A 313 -0.23 4.14 11.32
CA LYS A 313 -1.40 3.46 11.88
C LYS A 313 -1.09 2.53 13.06
N CYS A 314 0.15 2.07 13.17
CA CYS A 314 0.53 1.01 14.12
C CYS A 314 1.46 1.52 15.21
N GLY A 315 2.40 2.41 14.87
CA GLY A 315 3.39 2.95 15.80
C GLY A 315 4.80 2.93 15.23
N ALA A 316 5.77 3.39 16.03
CA ALA A 316 7.19 3.36 15.71
C ALA A 316 7.87 2.18 16.41
N GLN A 317 8.53 1.31 15.64
CA GLN A 317 9.26 0.14 16.15
C GLN A 317 10.61 0.54 16.76
N SER A 318 11.31 1.49 16.12
CA SER A 318 12.60 1.97 16.61
C SER A 318 12.91 3.39 16.16
N VAL A 319 13.76 4.07 16.94
CA VAL A 319 14.26 5.42 16.66
C VAL A 319 15.77 5.46 16.81
N VAL A 320 16.42 6.37 16.07
CA VAL A 320 17.85 6.61 16.13
C VAL A 320 18.11 8.04 16.58
N LEU A 321 18.82 8.18 17.71
CA LEU A 321 19.40 9.43 18.19
C LEU A 321 20.75 9.62 17.49
N SER A 322 20.86 10.64 16.63
CA SER A 322 22.10 10.92 15.88
C SER A 322 22.54 12.39 15.95
N GLY A 323 21.99 13.18 16.88
CA GLY A 323 22.32 14.61 17.05
C GLY A 323 22.00 15.46 15.83
N GLY A 324 20.95 15.09 15.09
CA GLY A 324 20.57 15.74 13.83
C GLY A 324 19.66 16.95 14.00
N TYR A 325 19.16 17.19 15.21
CA TYR A 325 18.23 18.27 15.53
C TYR A 325 18.71 19.00 16.78
N GLU A 326 18.65 20.33 16.74
CA GLU A 326 19.07 21.19 17.84
C GLU A 326 18.16 21.04 19.07
N ASP A 327 16.91 20.61 18.85
CA ASP A 327 15.89 20.42 19.89
C ASP A 327 15.96 19.03 20.56
N ASP A 328 16.86 18.13 20.12
CA ASP A 328 17.05 16.84 20.76
C ASP A 328 17.84 16.98 22.07
N GLU A 329 17.31 16.43 23.16
CA GLU A 329 17.98 16.39 24.46
C GLU A 329 18.17 14.94 24.91
N ASP A 330 19.39 14.55 25.29
CA ASP A 330 19.72 13.21 25.79
C ASP A 330 20.15 13.27 27.26
N HIS A 331 19.36 12.64 28.14
CA HIS A 331 19.61 12.53 29.58
C HIS A 331 19.86 11.07 30.00
N GLY A 332 20.11 10.17 29.04
CA GLY A 332 20.35 8.74 29.27
C GLY A 332 19.06 7.95 29.53
N GLU A 333 18.46 8.11 30.71
CA GLU A 333 17.24 7.37 31.08
C GLU A 333 16.01 7.84 30.31
N TRP A 334 16.02 9.10 29.87
CA TRP A 334 14.98 9.71 29.06
C TRP A 334 15.61 10.70 28.08
N PHE A 335 14.90 10.99 27.01
CA PHE A 335 15.34 11.92 25.98
C PHE A 335 14.15 12.63 25.36
N LEU A 336 14.39 13.82 24.79
CA LEU A 336 13.46 14.52 23.91
C LEU A 336 13.88 14.27 22.46
N TYR A 337 12.91 13.88 21.63
CA TYR A 337 13.17 13.49 20.25
C TYR A 337 12.33 14.29 19.26
N THR A 338 13.00 14.81 18.24
CA THR A 338 12.36 15.56 17.16
C THR A 338 11.96 14.64 16.01
N GLY A 339 10.65 14.43 15.83
CA GLY A 339 10.12 13.60 14.75
C GLY A 339 10.10 14.28 13.37
N ARG A 340 10.31 13.48 12.31
CA ARG A 340 10.08 13.84 10.90
C ARG A 340 9.33 12.76 10.16
#